data_AF-A0A9E1UQW3-F1
#
_entry.id   AF-A0A9E1UQW3-F1
#
_cell.length_a   1.000
_cell.length_b   1.000
_cell.length_c   1.000
_cell.angle_alpha   90.00
_cell.angle_beta   90.00
_cell.angle_gamma   90.00
#
_symmetry.space_group_name_H-M   'P 1'
#
loop_
_entity.id
_entity.type
_entity.pdbx_description
1 polymer ?
#
loop_
_entity_poly.entity_id
_entity_poly.type
_entity_poly.pdbx_seq_one_letter_code
_entity_poly.pdbx_strand_id
1 'polypeptide(L)'
;MKAKIDTFLDQVTTGLAADPELRLDVQAELRSHVADKADELGGEEHAAEAIAAFGEVVELAEEMSEANRRRLGWRGLARRILRFGLVPAAVVCAFVFSDFSMGLVMRQLTIFSDGTAGNATSRPFAWLQRVPKRSENERLVLNGDSTRTGADRYRTLWERHPTNRVYYANYITEILAHQPASDSEKLLAELTHARTVDTDNGRYPFLAALSRATTAAELLDTKLVEGQGPLEAYTLKLLDRPALDRAMVDLLAAANMPRHHCYHWDMLQERIDLLGTPLCLLDTIERTAIAAAVLLPDLARARNAARYSLAYAQLLIDEKRSEEAIPFLGISETLGLSAARESFCLIEMLVSSALLEAAQSIV
;
A
#
# COMPACT_ATOMS: atom_id res chain seq x y z
N MET A 1 -32.01 26.18 -48.04
CA MET A 1 -32.75 24.92 -48.27
C MET A 1 -32.53 23.94 -47.12
N LYS A 2 -31.31 23.45 -46.90
CA LYS A 2 -30.94 22.55 -45.80
C LYS A 2 -31.46 22.99 -44.41
N ALA A 3 -31.27 24.26 -44.06
CA ALA A 3 -31.75 24.81 -42.78
C ALA A 3 -33.28 24.72 -42.58
N LYS A 4 -34.08 24.82 -43.66
CA LYS A 4 -35.55 24.72 -43.56
C LYS A 4 -36.01 23.27 -43.36
N ILE A 5 -35.36 22.33 -44.05
CA ILE A 5 -35.60 20.89 -43.88
C ILE A 5 -35.22 20.47 -42.46
N ASP A 6 -34.07 20.92 -41.96
CA ASP A 6 -33.62 20.58 -40.61
C ASP A 6 -34.55 21.16 -39.52
N THR A 7 -35.06 22.40 -39.67
CA THR A 7 -36.08 22.95 -38.76
C THR A 7 -37.38 22.14 -38.78
N PHE A 8 -37.84 21.72 -39.97
CA PHE A 8 -39.05 20.89 -40.09
C PHE A 8 -38.85 19.52 -39.43
N LEU A 9 -37.73 18.84 -39.71
CA LEU A 9 -37.41 17.54 -39.13
C LEU A 9 -37.30 17.61 -37.61
N ASP A 10 -36.73 18.68 -37.06
CA ASP A 10 -36.66 18.89 -35.61
C ASP A 10 -38.04 19.08 -34.98
N GLN A 11 -38.93 19.84 -35.63
CA GLN A 11 -40.29 20.05 -35.15
C GLN A 11 -41.10 18.75 -35.15
N VAL A 12 -41.09 18.01 -36.26
CA VAL A 12 -41.84 16.75 -36.43
C VAL A 12 -41.35 15.65 -35.49
N THR A 13 -40.05 15.62 -35.15
CA THR A 13 -39.47 14.58 -34.29
C THR A 13 -39.34 14.99 -32.81
N THR A 14 -39.95 16.10 -32.40
CA THR A 14 -39.91 16.58 -31.01
C THR A 14 -40.43 15.53 -30.01
N GLY A 15 -41.47 14.77 -30.38
CA GLY A 15 -42.03 13.69 -29.55
C GLY A 15 -41.07 12.52 -29.26
N LEU A 16 -39.96 12.42 -30.00
CA LEU A 16 -38.95 11.36 -29.86
C LEU A 16 -37.75 11.78 -28.99
N ALA A 17 -37.80 12.95 -28.34
CA ALA A 17 -36.66 13.51 -27.59
C ALA A 17 -36.08 12.59 -26.49
N ALA A 18 -36.86 11.63 -25.97
CA ALA A 18 -36.40 10.65 -24.98
C ALA A 18 -35.44 9.58 -25.52
N ASP A 19 -35.29 9.45 -26.84
CA ASP A 19 -34.36 8.55 -27.51
C ASP A 19 -33.67 9.27 -28.68
N PRO A 20 -32.52 9.93 -28.43
CA PRO A 20 -31.79 10.69 -29.45
C PRO A 20 -31.39 9.86 -30.68
N GLU A 21 -31.11 8.57 -30.50
CA GLU A 21 -30.74 7.68 -31.61
C GLU A 21 -31.95 7.38 -32.50
N LEU A 22 -33.10 7.03 -31.89
CA LEU A 22 -34.33 6.81 -32.65
C LEU A 22 -34.79 8.10 -33.38
N ARG A 23 -34.58 9.26 -32.75
CA ARG A 23 -34.84 10.55 -33.39
C ARG A 23 -33.97 10.73 -34.64
N LEU A 24 -32.68 10.45 -34.58
CA LEU A 24 -31.78 10.56 -35.73
C LEU A 24 -32.16 9.59 -36.86
N ASP A 25 -32.54 8.35 -36.52
CA ASP A 25 -33.00 7.36 -37.51
C ASP A 25 -34.26 7.84 -38.24
N VAL A 26 -35.27 8.30 -37.49
CA VAL A 26 -36.53 8.81 -38.06
C VAL A 26 -36.30 10.10 -38.85
N GLN A 27 -35.40 10.99 -38.39
CA GLN A 27 -35.02 12.17 -39.15
C GLN A 27 -34.33 11.81 -40.47
N ALA A 28 -33.52 10.75 -40.51
CA ALA A 28 -32.87 10.30 -41.74
C ALA A 28 -33.89 9.72 -42.73
N GLU A 29 -34.85 8.93 -42.26
CA GLU A 29 -35.94 8.37 -43.07
C GLU A 29 -36.84 9.47 -43.64
N LEU A 30 -37.30 10.41 -42.81
CA LEU A 30 -38.09 11.56 -43.26
C LEU A 30 -37.33 12.46 -44.23
N ARG A 31 -36.03 12.66 -44.00
CA ARG A 31 -35.19 13.43 -44.94
C ARG A 31 -35.11 12.75 -46.31
N SER A 32 -35.04 11.42 -46.35
CA SER A 32 -35.10 10.66 -47.61
C SER A 32 -36.44 10.86 -48.31
N HIS A 33 -37.55 10.73 -47.59
CA HIS A 33 -38.88 10.90 -48.17
C HIS A 33 -39.14 12.33 -48.69
N VAL A 34 -38.61 13.35 -48.01
CA VAL A 34 -38.68 14.74 -48.49
C VAL A 34 -37.82 14.93 -49.74
N ALA A 35 -36.65 14.29 -49.82
CA ALA A 35 -35.81 14.32 -51.01
C ALA A 35 -36.49 13.63 -52.21
N ASP A 36 -37.03 12.42 -52.00
CA ASP A 36 -37.76 11.69 -53.04
C ASP A 36 -38.96 12.49 -53.57
N LYS A 37 -39.69 13.17 -52.66
CA LYS A 37 -40.81 14.05 -53.05
C LYS A 37 -40.37 15.32 -53.76
N ALA A 38 -39.24 15.90 -53.40
CA ALA A 38 -38.70 17.05 -54.11
C ALA A 38 -38.25 16.65 -55.53
N ASP A 39 -37.63 15.49 -55.69
CA ASP A 39 -37.23 14.94 -56.99
C ASP A 39 -38.43 14.65 -57.89
N GLU A 40 -39.52 14.08 -57.34
CA GLU A 40 -40.80 13.89 -58.06
C GLU A 40 -41.41 15.23 -58.54
N LEU A 41 -41.19 16.32 -57.81
CA LEU A 41 -41.71 17.65 -58.11
C LEU A 41 -40.82 18.47 -59.05
N GLY A 42 -39.71 17.91 -59.55
CA GLY A 42 -38.81 18.58 -60.50
C GLY A 42 -37.44 18.95 -59.93
N GLY A 43 -37.08 18.41 -58.77
CA GLY A 43 -35.76 18.54 -58.16
C GLY A 43 -35.75 19.41 -56.91
N GLU A 44 -34.55 19.60 -56.36
CA GLU A 44 -34.34 20.18 -55.03
C GLU A 44 -35.02 21.53 -54.81
N GLU A 45 -35.20 22.36 -55.86
CA GLU A 45 -35.86 23.68 -55.79
C GLU A 45 -37.30 23.62 -55.21
N HIS A 46 -37.97 22.47 -55.29
CA HIS A 46 -39.32 22.24 -54.79
C HIS A 46 -39.39 21.72 -53.34
N ALA A 47 -38.29 21.74 -52.58
CA ALA A 47 -38.25 21.23 -51.20
C ALA A 47 -39.31 21.85 -50.25
N ALA A 48 -39.73 23.10 -50.47
CA ALA A 48 -40.77 23.74 -49.66
C ALA A 48 -42.18 23.20 -49.98
N GLU A 49 -42.44 22.89 -51.25
CA GLU A 49 -43.68 22.28 -51.72
C GLU A 49 -43.73 20.80 -51.31
N ALA A 50 -42.58 20.11 -51.35
CA ALA A 50 -42.43 18.76 -50.83
C ALA A 50 -42.76 18.69 -49.33
N ILE A 51 -42.25 19.62 -48.51
CA ILE A 51 -42.60 19.70 -47.07
C ILE A 51 -44.10 19.98 -46.87
N ALA A 52 -44.68 20.90 -47.65
CA ALA A 52 -46.10 21.24 -47.54
C ALA A 52 -47.04 20.05 -47.88
N ALA A 53 -46.57 19.11 -48.71
CA ALA A 53 -47.33 17.91 -49.07
C ALA A 53 -47.48 16.90 -47.92
N PHE A 54 -46.64 16.96 -46.88
CA PHE A 54 -46.75 16.10 -45.70
C PHE A 54 -47.80 16.56 -44.67
N GLY A 55 -48.50 17.66 -44.95
CA GLY A 55 -49.61 18.14 -44.10
C GLY A 55 -49.16 19.07 -42.96
N GLU A 56 -50.03 19.22 -41.95
CA GLU A 56 -49.75 20.07 -40.80
C GLU A 56 -48.67 19.44 -39.89
N VAL A 57 -47.65 20.23 -39.55
CA VAL A 57 -46.49 19.78 -38.75
C VAL A 57 -46.89 19.17 -37.41
N VAL A 58 -47.99 19.68 -36.82
CA VAL A 58 -48.50 19.21 -35.53
C VAL A 58 -49.08 17.80 -35.65
N GLU A 59 -49.91 17.55 -36.67
CA GLU A 59 -50.52 16.24 -36.91
C GLU A 59 -49.45 15.20 -37.24
N LEU A 60 -48.49 15.55 -38.10
CA LEU A 60 -47.40 14.66 -38.46
C LEU A 60 -46.49 14.34 -37.25
N ALA A 61 -46.24 15.31 -36.37
CA ALA A 61 -45.47 15.08 -35.15
C ALA A 61 -46.19 14.11 -34.19
N GLU A 62 -47.51 14.21 -34.07
CA GLU A 62 -48.32 13.28 -33.30
C GLU A 62 -48.29 11.87 -33.90
N GLU A 63 -48.51 11.73 -35.21
CA GLU A 63 -48.43 10.45 -35.91
C GLU A 63 -47.06 9.78 -35.75
N MET A 64 -45.97 10.54 -35.88
CA MET A 64 -44.62 10.03 -35.69
C MET A 64 -44.36 9.57 -34.25
N SER A 65 -44.92 10.28 -33.27
CA SER A 65 -44.86 9.91 -31.85
C SER A 65 -45.69 8.66 -31.55
N GLU A 66 -46.89 8.54 -32.13
CA GLU A 66 -47.77 7.38 -31.98
C GLU A 66 -47.15 6.12 -32.60
N ALA A 67 -46.69 6.22 -33.85
CA ALA A 67 -46.08 5.12 -34.59
C ALA A 67 -44.83 4.56 -33.90
N ASN A 68 -44.05 5.42 -33.24
CA ASN A 68 -42.81 5.04 -32.58
C ASN A 68 -42.95 4.79 -31.06
N ARG A 69 -44.14 4.95 -30.47
CA ARG A 69 -44.38 4.76 -29.02
C ARG A 69 -43.95 3.38 -28.53
N ARG A 70 -44.23 2.34 -29.32
CA ARG A 70 -43.82 0.96 -29.01
C ARG A 70 -42.30 0.81 -29.08
N ARG A 71 -41.64 1.40 -30.09
CA ARG A 71 -40.18 1.35 -30.24
C ARG A 71 -39.48 2.09 -29.08
N LEU A 72 -39.99 3.26 -28.69
CA LEU A 72 -39.53 4.02 -27.52
C LEU A 72 -39.66 3.21 -26.23
N GLY A 73 -40.80 2.54 -26.01
CA GLY A 73 -41.02 1.70 -24.84
C GLY A 73 -40.05 0.52 -24.76
N TRP A 74 -39.84 -0.20 -25.86
CA TRP A 74 -38.92 -1.34 -25.92
C TRP A 74 -37.46 -0.92 -25.76
N ARG A 75 -37.02 0.14 -26.43
CA ARG A 75 -35.64 0.67 -26.28
C ARG A 75 -35.40 1.23 -24.89
N GLY A 76 -36.41 1.89 -24.28
CA GLY A 76 -36.36 2.35 -22.90
C GLY A 76 -36.26 1.21 -21.89
N LEU A 77 -37.02 0.14 -22.09
CA LEU A 77 -36.94 -1.08 -21.27
C LEU A 77 -35.59 -1.78 -21.43
N ALA A 78 -35.10 -1.95 -22.66
CA ALA A 78 -33.79 -2.54 -22.94
C ALA A 78 -32.66 -1.74 -22.27
N ARG A 79 -32.69 -0.40 -22.37
CA ARG A 79 -31.74 0.48 -21.67
C ARG A 79 -31.81 0.31 -20.15
N ARG A 80 -33.01 0.17 -19.57
CA ARG A 80 -33.16 -0.11 -18.12
C ARG A 80 -32.61 -1.48 -17.74
N ILE A 81 -32.89 -2.53 -18.51
CA ILE A 81 -32.37 -3.89 -18.26
C ILE A 81 -30.84 -3.92 -18.39
N LEU A 82 -30.27 -3.27 -19.39
CA LEU A 82 -28.82 -3.17 -19.53
C LEU A 82 -28.19 -2.38 -18.38
N ARG A 83 -28.77 -1.22 -18.03
CA ARG A 83 -28.19 -0.34 -17.00
C ARG A 83 -28.37 -0.86 -15.57
N PHE A 84 -29.48 -1.52 -15.26
CA PHE A 84 -29.81 -1.99 -13.90
C PHE A 84 -29.71 -3.51 -13.73
N GLY A 85 -29.65 -4.28 -14.82
CA GLY A 85 -29.39 -5.72 -14.79
C GLY A 85 -27.94 -6.02 -15.15
N LEU A 86 -27.54 -5.68 -16.38
CA LEU A 86 -26.24 -6.10 -16.92
C LEU A 86 -25.06 -5.40 -16.23
N VAL A 87 -25.11 -4.08 -15.98
CA VAL A 87 -24.01 -3.38 -15.30
C VAL A 87 -23.81 -3.88 -13.86
N PRO A 88 -24.83 -3.98 -12.99
CA PRO A 88 -24.65 -4.56 -11.67
C PRO A 88 -24.23 -6.03 -11.71
N ALA A 89 -24.80 -6.83 -12.62
CA ALA A 89 -24.39 -8.23 -12.78
C ALA A 89 -22.94 -8.36 -13.25
N ALA A 90 -22.46 -7.49 -14.14
CA ALA A 90 -21.07 -7.43 -14.57
C ALA A 90 -20.14 -6.99 -13.44
N VAL A 91 -20.57 -6.03 -12.60
CA VAL A 91 -19.82 -5.65 -11.39
C VAL A 91 -19.77 -6.82 -10.40
N VAL A 92 -20.87 -7.52 -10.17
CA VAL A 92 -20.90 -8.72 -9.30
C VAL A 92 -20.04 -9.83 -9.88
N CYS A 93 -20.12 -10.09 -11.18
CA CYS A 93 -19.26 -11.06 -11.85
C CYS A 93 -17.79 -10.64 -11.79
N ALA A 94 -17.46 -9.36 -11.98
CA ALA A 94 -16.12 -8.85 -11.76
C ALA A 94 -15.70 -9.06 -10.29
N PHE A 95 -16.57 -8.83 -9.32
CA PHE A 95 -16.25 -9.10 -7.91
C PHE A 95 -16.05 -10.59 -7.59
N VAL A 96 -16.76 -11.47 -8.28
CA VAL A 96 -16.71 -12.93 -8.05
C VAL A 96 -15.59 -13.60 -8.85
N PHE A 97 -15.27 -13.10 -10.05
CA PHE A 97 -14.33 -13.72 -10.98
C PHE A 97 -13.03 -12.95 -11.18
N SER A 98 -12.96 -11.65 -10.83
CA SER A 98 -11.65 -11.00 -10.70
C SER A 98 -11.07 -11.45 -9.37
N ASP A 99 -9.77 -11.76 -9.35
CA ASP A 99 -8.96 -11.92 -8.15
C ASP A 99 -8.93 -10.61 -7.34
N PHE A 100 -10.06 -10.30 -6.69
CA PHE A 100 -10.21 -9.23 -5.71
C PHE A 100 -9.28 -9.45 -4.51
N SER A 101 -8.73 -10.66 -4.41
CA SER A 101 -7.58 -11.03 -3.59
C SER A 101 -6.42 -10.06 -3.82
N MET A 102 -6.01 -9.74 -5.04
CA MET A 102 -4.77 -8.97 -5.27
C MET A 102 -4.89 -7.48 -4.89
N GLY A 103 -6.07 -6.87 -5.09
CA GLY A 103 -6.35 -5.49 -4.66
C GLY A 103 -6.55 -5.37 -3.14
N LEU A 104 -7.19 -6.36 -2.51
CA LEU A 104 -7.24 -6.46 -1.04
C LEU A 104 -5.88 -6.81 -0.45
N VAL A 105 -5.07 -7.62 -1.13
CA VAL A 105 -3.71 -8.01 -0.74
C VAL A 105 -2.81 -6.80 -0.78
N MET A 106 -2.82 -6.00 -1.84
CA MET A 106 -2.01 -4.77 -1.91
C MET A 106 -2.50 -3.69 -0.95
N ARG A 107 -3.81 -3.59 -0.69
CA ARG A 107 -4.36 -2.68 0.32
C ARG A 107 -4.10 -3.16 1.75
N GLN A 108 -4.10 -4.46 1.99
CA GLN A 108 -3.72 -5.04 3.28
C GLN A 108 -2.22 -4.87 3.48
N LEU A 109 -1.37 -5.24 2.53
CA LEU A 109 0.07 -5.00 2.60
C LEU A 109 0.42 -3.54 2.89
N THR A 110 -0.31 -2.57 2.32
CA THR A 110 -0.13 -1.15 2.64
C THR A 110 -0.66 -0.75 4.03
N ILE A 111 -1.84 -1.24 4.45
CA ILE A 111 -2.38 -1.02 5.82
C ILE A 111 -1.49 -1.67 6.89
N PHE A 112 -0.88 -2.81 6.58
CA PHE A 112 0.04 -3.56 7.45
C PHE A 112 1.45 -2.95 7.42
N SER A 113 1.93 -2.40 6.30
CA SER A 113 3.22 -1.68 6.21
C SER A 113 3.19 -0.32 6.90
N ASP A 114 2.05 0.38 6.86
CA ASP A 114 1.86 1.66 7.56
C ASP A 114 1.54 1.48 9.05
N GLY A 115 1.59 0.24 9.54
CA GLY A 115 1.41 -0.04 10.94
C GLY A 115 0.01 0.27 11.49
N THR A 116 -1.01 0.33 10.63
CA THR A 116 -2.41 0.55 11.05
C THR A 116 -3.19 -0.75 11.19
N ALA A 117 -2.51 -1.90 11.10
CA ALA A 117 -3.04 -3.25 11.27
C ALA A 117 -3.93 -3.44 12.52
N GLY A 118 -3.66 -2.67 13.58
CA GLY A 118 -4.47 -2.68 14.78
C GLY A 118 -5.93 -2.27 14.58
N ASN A 119 -6.24 -1.49 13.53
CA ASN A 119 -7.58 -0.98 13.25
C ASN A 119 -8.34 -1.84 12.22
N ALA A 120 -7.90 -3.08 11.96
CA ALA A 120 -8.57 -4.00 11.04
C ALA A 120 -9.90 -4.58 11.58
N THR A 121 -10.64 -3.83 12.40
CA THR A 121 -12.03 -4.15 12.77
C THR A 121 -13.01 -3.85 11.64
N SER A 122 -12.61 -3.09 10.61
CA SER A 122 -13.44 -2.82 9.43
C SER A 122 -13.19 -3.84 8.30
N ARG A 123 -13.31 -5.13 8.59
CA ARG A 123 -13.49 -6.15 7.54
C ARG A 123 -14.98 -6.13 7.13
N PRO A 124 -15.37 -5.66 5.93
CA PRO A 124 -16.78 -5.62 5.49
C PRO A 124 -17.42 -7.02 5.36
N PHE A 125 -16.64 -8.09 5.55
CA PHE A 125 -17.07 -9.49 5.54
C PHE A 125 -16.63 -10.26 6.79
N ALA A 126 -16.40 -9.59 7.93
CA ALA A 126 -16.02 -10.25 9.19
C ALA A 126 -16.97 -11.39 9.60
N TRP A 127 -18.25 -11.29 9.22
CA TRP A 127 -19.28 -12.31 9.49
C TRP A 127 -19.17 -13.57 8.63
N LEU A 128 -18.47 -13.52 7.49
CA LEU A 128 -18.14 -14.68 6.65
C LEU A 128 -16.90 -15.43 7.13
N GLN A 129 -16.05 -14.77 7.91
CA GLN A 129 -14.87 -15.40 8.48
C GLN A 129 -15.27 -16.15 9.76
N ARG A 130 -15.17 -17.49 9.75
CA ARG A 130 -15.20 -18.29 10.97
C ARG A 130 -13.94 -17.99 11.77
N VAL A 131 -13.95 -16.94 12.57
CA VAL A 131 -12.88 -16.68 13.52
C VAL A 131 -13.00 -17.72 14.63
N PRO A 132 -11.98 -18.56 14.88
CA PRO A 132 -12.01 -19.49 16.00
C PRO A 132 -12.29 -18.73 17.30
N LYS A 133 -13.08 -19.31 18.21
CA LYS A 133 -13.24 -18.75 19.56
C LYS A 133 -11.90 -18.83 20.28
N ARG A 134 -11.17 -17.71 20.28
CA ARG A 134 -9.88 -17.57 20.96
C ARG A 134 -10.05 -17.08 22.39
N SER A 135 -9.20 -17.55 23.29
CA SER A 135 -9.09 -17.06 24.66
C SER A 135 -8.63 -15.60 24.68
N GLU A 136 -8.76 -14.90 25.82
CA GLU A 136 -8.27 -13.53 25.97
C GLU A 136 -6.76 -13.44 25.69
N ASN A 137 -5.99 -14.40 26.21
CA ASN A 137 -4.54 -14.40 26.05
C ASN A 137 -4.12 -14.59 24.58
N GLU A 138 -4.79 -15.49 23.85
CA GLU A 138 -4.52 -15.71 22.43
C GLU A 138 -4.83 -14.46 21.59
N ARG A 139 -5.87 -13.71 21.97
CA ARG A 139 -6.19 -12.44 21.31
C ARG A 139 -5.12 -11.38 21.59
N LEU A 140 -4.61 -11.33 22.81
CA LEU A 140 -3.52 -10.42 23.19
C LEU A 140 -2.22 -10.74 22.43
N VAL A 141 -1.88 -12.02 22.27
CA VAL A 141 -0.69 -12.46 21.50
C VAL A 141 -0.80 -12.07 20.01
N LEU A 142 -1.99 -12.23 19.41
CA LEU A 142 -2.19 -11.95 17.99
C LEU A 142 -2.36 -10.46 17.67
N ASN A 143 -3.13 -9.74 18.48
CA ASN A 143 -3.59 -8.39 18.14
C ASN A 143 -3.24 -7.32 19.18
N GLY A 144 -2.68 -7.71 20.32
CA GLY A 144 -2.52 -6.83 21.48
C GLY A 144 -3.84 -6.44 22.13
N ASP A 145 -3.76 -5.53 23.09
CA ASP A 145 -4.88 -4.95 23.82
C ASP A 145 -5.62 -3.93 22.94
N SER A 146 -6.85 -4.27 22.55
CA SER A 146 -7.69 -3.41 21.70
C SER A 146 -8.13 -2.11 22.36
N THR A 147 -7.94 -1.95 23.67
CA THR A 147 -8.25 -0.69 24.38
C THR A 147 -7.15 0.35 24.27
N ARG A 148 -5.94 -0.06 23.87
CA ARG A 148 -4.78 0.81 23.66
C ARG A 148 -4.56 1.06 22.16
N THR A 149 -3.74 2.04 21.82
CA THR A 149 -3.45 2.43 20.43
C THR A 149 -1.95 2.33 20.11
N GLY A 150 -1.62 2.20 18.82
CA GLY A 150 -0.23 2.09 18.36
C GLY A 150 0.53 0.92 19.02
N ALA A 151 1.81 1.15 19.32
CA ALA A 151 2.67 0.16 19.96
C ALA A 151 2.20 -0.24 21.37
N ASP A 152 1.50 0.64 22.10
CA ASP A 152 1.06 0.37 23.48
C ASP A 152 0.02 -0.75 23.58
N ARG A 153 -0.58 -1.16 22.46
CA ARG A 153 -1.40 -2.37 22.37
C ARG A 153 -0.67 -3.61 22.85
N TYR A 154 0.60 -3.74 22.52
CA TYR A 154 1.40 -4.91 22.88
C TYR A 154 2.07 -4.77 24.25
N ARG A 155 1.96 -3.60 24.88
CA ARG A 155 2.48 -3.35 26.22
C ARG A 155 1.79 -4.23 27.27
N THR A 156 0.47 -4.39 27.19
CA THR A 156 -0.30 -5.22 28.12
C THR A 156 0.18 -6.68 28.14
N LEU A 157 0.66 -7.20 27.00
CA LEU A 157 1.14 -8.57 26.89
C LEU A 157 2.41 -8.79 27.72
N TRP A 158 3.39 -7.89 27.63
CA TRP A 158 4.62 -8.01 28.43
C TRP A 158 4.35 -7.68 29.91
N GLU A 159 3.49 -6.70 30.21
CA GLU A 159 3.15 -6.32 31.60
C GLU A 159 2.55 -7.50 32.38
N ARG A 160 1.78 -8.37 31.71
CA ARG A 160 1.22 -9.60 32.30
C ARG A 160 2.25 -10.73 32.44
N HIS A 161 3.34 -10.68 31.70
CA HIS A 161 4.39 -11.71 31.67
C HIS A 161 5.78 -11.06 31.72
N PRO A 162 6.15 -10.40 32.82
CA PRO A 162 7.34 -9.54 32.88
C PRO A 162 8.67 -10.29 32.73
N THR A 163 8.66 -11.61 32.93
CA THR A 163 9.84 -12.47 32.73
C THR A 163 9.98 -12.98 31.30
N ASN A 164 8.96 -12.80 30.44
CA ASN A 164 9.00 -13.27 29.06
C ASN A 164 9.71 -12.23 28.15
N ARG A 165 10.94 -12.57 27.78
CA ARG A 165 11.80 -11.74 26.91
C ARG A 165 11.22 -11.56 25.51
N VAL A 166 10.52 -12.56 24.99
CA VAL A 166 9.89 -12.52 23.65
C VAL A 166 8.83 -11.42 23.60
N TYR A 167 7.98 -11.33 24.62
CA TYR A 167 6.91 -10.32 24.64
C TYR A 167 7.45 -8.91 24.81
N TYR A 168 8.49 -8.75 25.62
CA TYR A 168 9.15 -7.44 25.76
C TYR A 168 9.84 -7.04 24.44
N ALA A 169 10.58 -7.95 23.81
CA ALA A 169 11.21 -7.74 22.51
C ALA A 169 10.19 -7.41 21.41
N ASN A 170 9.03 -8.10 21.39
CA ASN A 170 7.94 -7.78 20.48
C ASN A 170 7.42 -6.35 20.70
N TYR A 171 7.19 -5.94 21.95
CA TYR A 171 6.78 -4.56 22.25
C TYR A 171 7.80 -3.53 21.73
N ILE A 172 9.10 -3.79 21.87
CA ILE A 172 10.14 -2.93 21.27
C ILE A 172 10.04 -2.91 19.74
N THR A 173 9.86 -4.06 19.07
CA THR A 173 9.66 -4.13 17.61
C THR A 173 8.44 -3.29 17.17
N GLU A 174 7.34 -3.38 17.91
CA GLU A 174 6.10 -2.65 17.63
C GLU A 174 6.30 -1.13 17.85
N ILE A 175 7.09 -0.72 18.85
CA ILE A 175 7.53 0.68 19.00
C ILE A 175 8.27 1.14 17.73
N LEU A 176 9.24 0.34 17.25
CA LEU A 176 10.05 0.68 16.08
C LEU A 176 9.24 0.78 14.78
N ALA A 177 8.18 -0.02 14.66
CA ALA A 177 7.31 -0.07 13.49
C ALA A 177 6.27 1.06 13.47
N HIS A 178 5.77 1.47 14.64
CA HIS A 178 4.61 2.36 14.74
C HIS A 178 4.92 3.78 15.22
N GLN A 179 6.08 4.05 15.83
CA GLN A 179 6.36 5.38 16.36
C GLN A 179 7.05 6.29 15.32
N PRO A 180 6.61 7.55 15.20
CA PRO A 180 7.32 8.55 14.40
C PRO A 180 8.71 8.80 15.00
N ALA A 181 9.69 9.10 14.14
CA ALA A 181 11.08 9.34 14.55
C ALA A 181 11.23 10.45 15.62
N SER A 182 10.24 11.33 15.75
CA SER A 182 10.20 12.41 16.75
C SER A 182 9.98 11.94 18.20
N ASP A 183 9.49 10.71 18.42
CA ASP A 183 9.17 10.20 19.77
C ASP A 183 10.29 9.33 20.38
N SER A 184 11.55 9.66 20.03
CA SER A 184 12.75 8.88 20.38
C SER A 184 12.98 8.71 21.88
N GLU A 185 12.47 9.62 22.73
CA GLU A 185 12.63 9.55 24.19
C GLU A 185 11.94 8.32 24.79
N LYS A 186 10.73 8.00 24.33
CA LYS A 186 9.98 6.83 24.81
C LYS A 186 10.72 5.54 24.46
N LEU A 187 11.19 5.42 23.22
CA LEU A 187 12.00 4.28 22.79
C LEU A 187 13.27 4.17 23.65
N LEU A 188 14.01 5.25 23.87
CA LEU A 188 15.22 5.24 24.69
C LEU A 188 14.97 4.84 26.15
N ALA A 189 13.85 5.28 26.73
CA ALA A 189 13.44 4.87 28.07
C ALA A 189 13.18 3.36 28.15
N GLU A 190 12.45 2.81 27.17
CA GLU A 190 12.19 1.37 27.10
C GLU A 190 13.47 0.57 26.81
N LEU A 191 14.35 1.03 25.92
CA LEU A 191 15.64 0.37 25.67
C LEU A 191 16.56 0.41 26.90
N THR A 192 16.45 1.43 27.74
CA THR A 192 17.17 1.49 29.02
C THR A 192 16.62 0.45 29.99
N HIS A 193 15.29 0.32 30.07
CA HIS A 193 14.63 -0.72 30.86
C HIS A 193 14.95 -2.13 30.36
N ALA A 194 15.11 -2.33 29.05
CA ALA A 194 15.41 -3.64 28.45
C ALA A 194 16.63 -4.34 29.07
N ARG A 195 17.60 -3.56 29.56
CA ARG A 195 18.79 -4.09 30.26
C ARG A 195 18.47 -4.82 31.55
N THR A 196 17.30 -4.62 32.15
CA THR A 196 16.84 -5.38 33.33
C THR A 196 16.12 -6.67 32.95
N VAL A 197 15.56 -6.74 31.73
CA VAL A 197 14.77 -7.88 31.24
C VAL A 197 15.65 -8.91 30.54
N ASP A 198 16.61 -8.47 29.73
CA ASP A 198 17.51 -9.32 28.96
C ASP A 198 18.91 -8.68 28.88
N THR A 199 19.68 -8.87 29.96
CA THR A 199 20.92 -8.15 30.28
C THR A 199 22.04 -8.28 29.24
N ASP A 200 22.12 -9.44 28.59
CA ASP A 200 23.27 -9.84 27.79
C ASP A 200 23.01 -9.71 26.27
N ASN A 201 21.85 -9.18 25.90
CA ASN A 201 21.43 -9.07 24.51
C ASN A 201 21.83 -7.72 23.93
N GLY A 202 22.72 -7.77 22.93
CA GLY A 202 23.23 -6.60 22.22
C GLY A 202 22.20 -5.84 21.41
N ARG A 203 21.02 -6.40 21.15
CA ARG A 203 19.94 -5.73 20.42
C ARG A 203 19.56 -4.37 21.01
N TYR A 204 19.40 -4.30 22.33
CA TYR A 204 18.92 -3.08 22.98
C TYR A 204 19.94 -1.93 22.98
N PRO A 205 21.22 -2.14 23.39
CA PRO A 205 22.22 -1.10 23.25
C PRO A 205 22.46 -0.72 21.77
N PHE A 206 22.35 -1.68 20.83
CA PHE A 206 22.44 -1.40 19.39
C PHE A 206 21.35 -0.43 18.93
N LEU A 207 20.08 -0.72 19.24
CA LEU A 207 18.95 0.14 18.89
C LEU A 207 19.06 1.52 19.55
N ALA A 208 19.56 1.59 20.80
CA ALA A 208 19.72 2.84 21.51
C ALA A 208 20.81 3.72 20.88
N ALA A 209 21.94 3.12 20.53
CA ALA A 209 23.04 3.79 19.84
C ALA A 209 22.61 4.31 18.47
N LEU A 210 21.93 3.47 17.68
CA LEU A 210 21.39 3.88 16.37
C LEU A 210 20.38 5.02 16.51
N SER A 211 19.46 4.96 17.48
CA SER A 211 18.50 6.04 17.72
C SER A 211 19.21 7.35 18.02
N ARG A 212 20.25 7.35 18.87
CA ARG A 212 21.05 8.55 19.16
C ARG A 212 21.80 9.05 17.93
N ALA A 213 22.36 8.16 17.12
CA ALA A 213 23.04 8.53 15.88
C ALA A 213 22.09 9.22 14.90
N THR A 214 20.85 8.72 14.76
CA THR A 214 19.82 9.34 13.91
C THR A 214 19.32 10.70 14.40
N THR A 215 19.41 10.97 15.71
CA THR A 215 19.12 12.30 16.27
C THR A 215 20.29 13.26 16.07
N ALA A 216 21.52 12.76 16.06
CA ALA A 216 22.74 13.57 15.97
C ALA A 216 23.15 13.91 14.53
N ALA A 217 22.72 13.14 13.54
CA ALA A 217 22.96 13.40 12.13
C ALA A 217 21.87 12.82 11.23
N GLU A 218 21.59 13.53 10.13
CA GLU A 218 20.68 13.07 9.08
C GLU A 218 21.48 12.35 7.98
N LEU A 219 21.04 11.16 7.60
CA LEU A 219 21.59 10.42 6.47
C LEU A 219 21.02 11.00 5.17
N LEU A 220 21.89 11.47 4.28
CA LEU A 220 21.53 11.96 2.95
C LEU A 220 21.88 10.90 1.91
N ASP A 221 20.91 10.62 1.04
CA ASP A 221 21.11 9.77 -0.14
C ASP A 221 21.68 10.63 -1.28
N THR A 222 22.94 10.38 -1.63
CA THR A 222 23.57 11.02 -2.78
C THR A 222 23.44 10.08 -3.96
N LYS A 223 22.40 10.30 -4.78
CA LYS A 223 22.31 9.64 -6.09
C LYS A 223 23.50 10.09 -6.94
N LEU A 224 24.43 9.18 -7.20
CA LEU A 224 25.46 9.42 -8.21
C LEU A 224 24.80 9.54 -9.59
N VAL A 225 25.34 10.43 -10.41
CA VAL A 225 24.92 10.65 -11.80
C VAL A 225 25.17 9.36 -12.61
N GLU A 226 24.23 8.97 -13.47
CA GLU A 226 24.35 7.79 -14.35
C GLU A 226 25.71 7.77 -15.07
N GLY A 227 26.46 6.66 -14.92
CA GLY A 227 27.70 6.40 -15.67
C GLY A 227 28.96 6.22 -14.82
N GLN A 228 28.92 6.40 -13.50
CA GLN A 228 30.07 6.19 -12.60
C GLN A 228 29.81 5.08 -11.56
N GLY A 229 29.87 3.81 -11.99
CA GLY A 229 29.95 2.63 -11.10
C GLY A 229 28.78 2.45 -10.11
N PRO A 230 28.74 1.31 -9.37
CA PRO A 230 27.70 1.08 -8.39
C PRO A 230 28.16 1.61 -7.01
N LEU A 231 27.38 2.51 -6.41
CA LEU A 231 26.91 2.47 -5.01
C LEU A 231 26.33 3.84 -4.62
N GLU A 232 25.13 3.82 -4.05
CA GLU A 232 24.56 4.97 -3.35
C GLU A 232 25.59 5.46 -2.32
N ALA A 233 26.18 6.64 -2.53
CA ALA A 233 27.08 7.23 -1.55
C ALA A 233 26.21 7.89 -0.48
N TYR A 234 26.30 7.41 0.76
CA TYR A 234 25.60 8.04 1.88
C TYR A 234 26.50 9.09 2.52
N THR A 235 25.96 10.28 2.77
CA THR A 235 26.65 11.34 3.50
C THR A 235 25.87 11.72 4.76
N LEU A 236 26.57 12.24 5.77
CA LEU A 236 25.95 12.69 7.01
C LEU A 236 25.85 14.20 7.04
N LYS A 237 24.64 14.73 7.17
CA LYS A 237 24.41 16.11 7.58
C LYS A 237 24.44 16.17 9.11
N LEU A 238 25.48 16.80 9.64
CA LEU A 238 25.72 16.88 11.08
C LEU A 238 24.76 17.86 11.76
N LEU A 239 24.12 17.42 12.83
CA LEU A 239 23.32 18.25 13.73
C LEU A 239 24.07 18.49 15.04
N ASP A 240 24.63 17.44 15.63
CA ASP A 240 25.46 17.47 16.83
C ASP A 240 26.62 16.47 16.69
N ARG A 241 27.83 16.99 16.44
CA ARG A 241 29.00 16.14 16.20
C ARG A 241 29.45 15.35 17.44
N PRO A 242 29.65 15.96 18.63
CA PRO A 242 29.98 15.20 19.83
C PRO A 242 28.93 14.14 20.21
N ALA A 243 27.64 14.38 19.95
CA ALA A 243 26.61 13.37 20.15
C ALA A 243 26.74 12.21 19.15
N LEU A 244 27.02 12.52 17.88
CA LEU A 244 27.24 11.50 16.85
C LEU A 244 28.44 10.62 17.18
N ASP A 245 29.59 11.21 17.55
CA ASP A 245 30.80 10.45 17.88
C ASP A 245 30.54 9.46 19.02
N ARG A 246 29.86 9.90 20.09
CA ARG A 246 29.46 9.03 21.20
C ARG A 246 28.50 7.93 20.77
N ALA A 247 27.50 8.26 19.96
CA ALA A 247 26.54 7.29 19.46
C ALA A 247 27.19 6.22 18.57
N MET A 248 28.17 6.60 17.74
CA MET A 248 28.89 5.66 16.88
C MET A 248 29.81 4.75 17.69
N VAL A 249 30.48 5.26 18.71
CA VAL A 249 31.26 4.42 19.65
C VAL A 249 30.35 3.40 20.35
N ASP A 250 29.20 3.83 20.87
CA ASP A 250 28.21 2.93 21.47
C ASP A 250 27.71 1.89 20.45
N LEU A 251 27.50 2.29 19.19
CA LEU A 251 27.02 1.41 18.12
C LEU A 251 28.06 0.33 17.79
N LEU A 252 29.33 0.71 17.67
CA LEU A 252 30.44 -0.21 17.43
C LEU A 252 30.56 -1.22 18.58
N ALA A 253 30.45 -0.76 19.83
CA ALA A 253 30.48 -1.65 20.99
C ALA A 253 29.30 -2.64 20.98
N ALA A 254 28.09 -2.15 20.70
CA ALA A 254 26.89 -2.97 20.66
C ALA A 254 26.89 -3.98 19.50
N ALA A 255 27.35 -3.58 18.31
CA ALA A 255 27.46 -4.46 17.14
C ALA A 255 28.40 -5.65 17.40
N ASN A 256 29.42 -5.47 18.23
CA ASN A 256 30.39 -6.50 18.59
C ASN A 256 29.98 -7.36 19.79
N MET A 257 28.78 -7.17 20.36
CA MET A 257 28.31 -8.03 21.44
C MET A 257 28.06 -9.47 20.94
N PRO A 258 28.41 -10.50 21.74
CA PRO A 258 28.40 -11.89 21.29
C PRO A 258 27.00 -12.44 21.03
N ARG A 259 25.99 -11.87 21.68
CA ARG A 259 24.59 -12.25 21.54
C ARG A 259 23.79 -11.07 21.03
N HIS A 260 23.14 -11.23 19.90
CA HIS A 260 22.22 -10.26 19.34
C HIS A 260 20.98 -10.99 18.83
N HIS A 261 19.94 -11.05 19.67
CA HIS A 261 18.76 -11.86 19.38
C HIS A 261 17.50 -11.01 19.36
N CYS A 262 16.77 -11.09 18.26
CA CYS A 262 15.61 -10.24 18.00
C CYS A 262 14.29 -10.86 18.46
N TYR A 263 14.26 -12.16 18.79
CA TYR A 263 13.03 -12.88 19.19
C TYR A 263 11.88 -12.80 18.18
N HIS A 264 12.13 -12.34 16.94
CA HIS A 264 11.09 -12.18 15.93
C HIS A 264 10.58 -13.55 15.46
N TRP A 265 11.46 -14.54 15.37
CA TRP A 265 11.07 -15.91 15.04
C TRP A 265 10.26 -16.54 16.17
N ASP A 266 10.67 -16.39 17.42
CA ASP A 266 9.94 -16.91 18.59
C ASP A 266 8.52 -16.35 18.64
N MET A 267 8.38 -15.03 18.48
CA MET A 267 7.08 -14.37 18.45
C MET A 267 6.24 -14.80 17.24
N LEU A 268 6.86 -14.94 16.07
CA LEU A 268 6.18 -15.39 14.85
C LEU A 268 5.68 -16.83 15.01
N GLN A 269 6.48 -17.71 15.60
CA GLN A 269 6.12 -19.09 15.86
C GLN A 269 4.91 -19.17 16.79
N GLU A 270 4.89 -18.42 17.89
CA GLU A 270 3.72 -18.33 18.76
C GLU A 270 2.46 -17.87 18.01
N ARG A 271 2.58 -16.84 17.16
CA ARG A 271 1.43 -16.34 16.38
C ARG A 271 0.96 -17.37 15.34
N ILE A 272 1.87 -18.04 14.65
CA ILE A 272 1.55 -19.06 13.64
C ILE A 272 0.86 -20.27 14.28
N ASP A 273 1.34 -20.72 15.44
CA ASP A 273 0.76 -21.84 16.18
C ASP A 273 -0.70 -21.53 16.58
N LEU A 274 -0.98 -20.29 17.00
CA LEU A 274 -2.34 -19.82 17.31
C LEU A 274 -3.24 -19.65 16.08
N LEU A 275 -2.67 -19.39 14.90
CA LEU A 275 -3.43 -19.27 13.66
C LEU A 275 -3.83 -20.64 13.11
N GLY A 276 -3.03 -21.70 13.36
CA GLY A 276 -3.26 -23.05 12.84
C GLY A 276 -3.19 -23.13 11.31
N THR A 277 -3.23 -24.34 10.76
CA THR A 277 -3.02 -24.59 9.32
C THR A 277 -3.94 -23.71 8.45
N PRO A 278 -3.41 -22.96 7.46
CA PRO A 278 -4.22 -22.12 6.59
C PRO A 278 -5.15 -23.00 5.74
N LEU A 279 -6.43 -22.66 5.71
CA LEU A 279 -7.45 -23.42 4.96
C LEU A 279 -7.78 -22.75 3.63
N CYS A 280 -7.47 -21.45 3.51
CA CYS A 280 -7.70 -20.69 2.30
C CYS A 280 -6.60 -19.66 2.02
N LEU A 281 -6.62 -19.08 0.83
CA LEU A 281 -5.65 -18.05 0.41
C LEU A 281 -5.63 -16.85 1.36
N LEU A 282 -6.79 -16.44 1.90
CA LEU A 282 -6.87 -15.33 2.86
C LEU A 282 -6.10 -15.63 4.16
N ASP A 283 -6.14 -16.87 4.65
CA ASP A 283 -5.37 -17.28 5.84
C ASP A 283 -3.86 -17.25 5.55
N THR A 284 -3.47 -17.65 4.35
CA THR A 284 -2.06 -17.56 3.88
C THR A 284 -1.60 -16.10 3.81
N ILE A 285 -2.44 -15.20 3.30
CA ILE A 285 -2.16 -13.76 3.25
C ILE A 285 -2.03 -13.19 4.67
N GLU A 286 -2.94 -13.52 5.58
CA GLU A 286 -2.91 -13.07 6.98
C GLU A 286 -1.62 -13.54 7.68
N ARG A 287 -1.25 -14.82 7.54
CA ARG A 287 0.02 -15.36 8.06
C ARG A 287 1.24 -14.66 7.47
N THR A 288 1.25 -14.40 6.17
CA THR A 288 2.36 -13.71 5.48
C THR A 288 2.50 -12.27 5.95
N ALA A 289 1.38 -11.55 6.14
CA ALA A 289 1.38 -10.20 6.65
C ALA A 289 1.90 -10.13 8.10
N ILE A 290 1.49 -11.08 8.95
CA ILE A 290 2.00 -11.20 10.33
C ILE A 290 3.50 -11.49 10.33
N ALA A 291 3.99 -12.37 9.47
CA ALA A 291 5.42 -12.63 9.31
C ALA A 291 6.18 -11.36 8.90
N ALA A 292 5.72 -10.64 7.88
CA ALA A 292 6.36 -9.40 7.43
C ALA A 292 6.41 -8.33 8.53
N ALA A 293 5.33 -8.14 9.30
CA ALA A 293 5.26 -7.16 10.37
C ALA A 293 6.26 -7.44 11.51
N VAL A 294 6.58 -8.71 11.75
CA VAL A 294 7.49 -9.12 12.84
C VAL A 294 8.96 -9.08 12.40
N LEU A 295 9.26 -9.42 11.13
CA LEU A 295 10.65 -9.58 10.66
C LEU A 295 11.28 -8.28 10.12
N LEU A 296 10.51 -7.45 9.41
CA LEU A 296 11.06 -6.30 8.65
C LEU A 296 11.64 -5.15 9.50
N PRO A 297 11.09 -4.78 10.68
CA PRO A 297 11.57 -3.60 11.41
C PRO A 297 13.06 -3.68 11.81
N ASP A 298 13.52 -4.82 12.33
CA ASP A 298 14.92 -4.99 12.73
C ASP A 298 15.87 -5.01 11.54
N LEU A 299 15.49 -5.62 10.42
CA LEU A 299 16.27 -5.59 9.18
C LEU A 299 16.47 -4.18 8.66
N ALA A 300 15.42 -3.34 8.73
CA ALA A 300 15.51 -1.93 8.35
C ALA A 300 16.51 -1.18 9.25
N ARG A 301 16.53 -1.48 10.56
CA ARG A 301 17.50 -0.89 11.50
C ARG A 301 18.92 -1.34 11.23
N ALA A 302 19.15 -2.62 10.96
CA ALA A 302 20.47 -3.15 10.59
C ALA A 302 21.02 -2.45 9.32
N ARG A 303 20.16 -2.29 8.30
CA ARG A 303 20.52 -1.55 7.08
C ARG A 303 20.86 -0.09 7.35
N ASN A 304 20.07 0.59 8.16
CA ASN A 304 20.34 1.98 8.51
C ASN A 304 21.65 2.09 9.31
N ALA A 305 21.92 1.20 10.26
CA ALA A 305 23.18 1.19 11.01
C ALA A 305 24.39 1.00 10.09
N ALA A 306 24.34 0.07 9.14
CA ALA A 306 25.39 -0.13 8.15
C ALA A 306 25.66 1.17 7.37
N ARG A 307 24.61 1.81 6.84
CA ARG A 307 24.74 3.07 6.09
C ARG A 307 25.34 4.20 6.93
N TYR A 308 24.88 4.37 8.18
CA TYR A 308 25.46 5.35 9.11
C TYR A 308 26.93 5.06 9.39
N SER A 309 27.28 3.79 9.55
CA SER A 309 28.66 3.36 9.80
C SER A 309 29.59 3.71 8.65
N LEU A 310 29.17 3.44 7.41
CA LEU A 310 29.94 3.77 6.21
C LEU A 310 30.08 5.28 6.03
N ALA A 311 29.00 6.03 6.19
CA ALA A 311 29.02 7.48 6.05
C ALA A 311 29.87 8.14 7.16
N TYR A 312 29.86 7.58 8.38
CA TYR A 312 30.70 8.05 9.48
C TYR A 312 32.18 7.71 9.27
N ALA A 313 32.49 6.52 8.74
CA ALA A 313 33.85 6.17 8.36
C ALA A 313 34.39 7.12 7.28
N GLN A 314 33.58 7.45 6.27
CA GLN A 314 33.95 8.43 5.26
C GLN A 314 34.22 9.81 5.87
N LEU A 315 33.36 10.26 6.80
CA LEU A 315 33.57 11.52 7.53
C LEU A 315 34.92 11.53 8.26
N LEU A 316 35.29 10.43 8.94
CA LEU A 316 36.59 10.32 9.60
C LEU A 316 37.76 10.33 8.62
N ILE A 317 37.62 9.70 7.45
CA ILE A 317 38.62 9.73 6.38
C ILE A 317 38.83 11.15 5.85
N ASP A 318 37.75 11.88 5.58
CA ASP A 318 37.80 13.27 5.10
C ASP A 318 38.48 14.19 6.12
N GLU A 319 38.34 13.89 7.42
CA GLU A 319 39.02 14.56 8.52
C GLU A 319 40.45 14.10 8.78
N LYS A 320 40.99 13.23 7.92
CA LYS A 320 42.34 12.64 8.04
C LYS A 320 42.52 11.77 9.29
N ARG A 321 41.43 11.19 9.82
CA ARG A 321 41.39 10.24 10.93
C ARG A 321 41.15 8.81 10.43
N SER A 322 41.86 8.42 9.36
CA SER A 322 41.61 7.16 8.65
C SER A 322 41.79 5.90 9.50
N GLU A 323 42.70 5.91 10.48
CA GLU A 323 42.88 4.76 11.39
C GLU A 323 41.64 4.52 12.27
N GLU A 324 40.96 5.59 12.68
CA GLU A 324 39.74 5.51 13.49
C GLU A 324 38.53 5.07 12.66
N ALA A 325 38.57 5.19 11.33
CA ALA A 325 37.48 4.80 10.44
C ALA A 325 37.37 3.27 10.27
N ILE A 326 38.49 2.54 10.39
CA ILE A 326 38.58 1.10 10.08
C ILE A 326 37.53 0.27 10.84
N PRO A 327 37.36 0.41 12.17
CA PRO A 327 36.40 -0.40 12.91
C PRO A 327 34.94 -0.20 12.44
N PHE A 328 34.60 1.00 11.97
CA PHE A 328 33.26 1.33 11.49
C PHE A 328 32.97 0.70 10.12
N LEU A 329 33.97 0.55 9.26
CA LEU A 329 33.80 -0.16 7.99
C LEU A 329 33.40 -1.64 8.20
N GLY A 330 33.87 -2.25 9.30
CA GLY A 330 33.55 -3.63 9.67
C GLY A 330 32.16 -3.87 10.27
N ILE A 331 31.42 -2.82 10.67
CA ILE A 331 30.09 -3.00 11.30
C ILE A 331 29.11 -3.70 10.34
N SER A 332 29.15 -3.37 9.04
CA SER A 332 28.27 -3.99 8.04
C SER A 332 28.49 -5.51 7.95
N GLU A 333 29.74 -5.96 8.04
CA GLU A 333 30.09 -7.38 8.05
C GLU A 333 29.55 -8.07 9.32
N THR A 334 29.81 -7.49 10.50
CA THR A 334 29.34 -8.04 11.77
C THR A 334 27.82 -8.15 11.82
N LEU A 335 27.11 -7.13 11.36
CA LEU A 335 25.65 -7.13 11.29
C LEU A 335 25.13 -8.15 10.26
N GLY A 336 25.78 -8.26 9.09
CA GLY A 336 25.42 -9.25 8.07
C GLY A 336 25.57 -10.68 8.58
N LEU A 337 26.67 -11.00 9.26
CA LEU A 337 26.90 -12.31 9.86
C LEU A 337 25.92 -12.62 11.00
N SER A 338 25.61 -11.63 11.84
CA SER A 338 24.64 -11.76 12.93
C SER A 338 23.23 -12.02 12.39
N ALA A 339 22.79 -11.21 11.43
CA ALA A 339 21.49 -11.36 10.78
C ALA A 339 21.37 -12.70 10.03
N ALA A 340 22.42 -13.15 9.34
CA ALA A 340 22.42 -14.44 8.65
C ALA A 340 22.25 -15.64 9.59
N ARG A 341 22.78 -15.57 10.82
CA ARG A 341 22.62 -16.65 11.83
C ARG A 341 21.20 -16.76 12.35
N GLU A 342 20.49 -15.64 12.44
CA GLU A 342 19.12 -15.53 12.93
C GLU A 342 18.07 -15.62 11.80
N SER A 343 18.53 -15.64 10.55
CA SER A 343 17.67 -15.64 9.37
C SER A 343 16.91 -16.96 9.23
N PHE A 344 15.60 -16.85 9.07
CA PHE A 344 14.71 -17.98 8.80
C PHE A 344 14.20 -17.97 7.34
N CYS A 345 14.11 -16.80 6.71
CA CYS A 345 13.50 -16.66 5.40
C CYS A 345 14.43 -16.02 4.36
N LEU A 346 14.08 -16.21 3.07
CA LEU A 346 14.87 -15.72 1.95
C LEU A 346 15.10 -14.21 1.99
N ILE A 347 14.11 -13.42 2.40
CA ILE A 347 14.25 -11.96 2.44
C ILE A 347 15.29 -11.51 3.48
N GLU A 348 15.39 -12.16 4.63
CA GLU A 348 16.42 -11.88 5.63
C GLU A 348 17.82 -12.23 5.11
N MET A 349 17.94 -13.35 4.40
CA MET A 349 19.19 -13.76 3.75
C MET A 349 19.61 -12.78 2.64
N LEU A 350 18.67 -12.29 1.83
CA LEU A 350 18.95 -11.29 0.80
C LEU A 350 19.40 -9.96 1.41
N VAL A 351 18.77 -9.51 2.50
CA VAL A 351 19.23 -8.31 3.22
C VAL A 351 20.61 -8.52 3.82
N SER A 352 20.87 -9.68 4.42
CA SER A 352 22.18 -10.02 4.98
C SER A 352 23.27 -10.06 3.90
N SER A 353 22.97 -10.62 2.72
CA SER A 353 23.87 -10.59 1.54
C SER A 353 24.18 -9.16 1.12
N ALA A 354 23.15 -8.30 1.02
CA ALA A 354 23.35 -6.90 0.65
C ALA A 354 24.22 -6.14 1.66
N LEU A 355 24.11 -6.45 2.96
CA LEU A 355 24.99 -5.88 3.99
C LEU A 355 26.45 -6.34 3.84
N LEU A 356 26.66 -7.62 3.51
CA LEU A 356 27.99 -8.18 3.26
C LEU A 356 28.61 -7.64 1.97
N GLU A 357 27.83 -7.49 0.90
CA GLU A 357 28.25 -6.88 -0.37
C GLU A 357 28.67 -5.43 -0.16
N ALA A 358 27.92 -4.66 0.65
CA ALA A 358 28.30 -3.31 1.02
C ALA A 358 29.65 -3.27 1.76
N ALA A 359 29.91 -4.24 2.66
CA ALA A 359 31.20 -4.36 3.33
C ALA A 359 32.36 -4.68 2.35
N GLN A 360 32.11 -5.52 1.36
CA GLN A 360 33.12 -5.93 0.36
C GLN A 360 33.46 -4.81 -0.63
N SER A 361 32.51 -3.94 -0.94
CA SER A 361 32.70 -2.82 -1.88
C SER A 361 33.64 -1.70 -1.37
N ILE A 362 34.06 -1.78 -0.11
CA ILE A 362 34.94 -0.83 0.57
C ILE A 362 36.43 -1.21 0.38
N VAL A 363 36.72 -2.47 0.04
CA VAL A 363 38.06 -3.01 -0.24
C VAL A 363 38.36 -2.90 -1.73
#